data_AF-A0A1Q7WXW1-F1
#
_entry.id   AF-A0A1Q7WXW1-F1
#
_cell.length_a   1.000
_cell.length_b   1.000
_cell.length_c   1.000
_cell.angle_alpha   90.00
_cell.angle_beta   90.00
_cell.angle_gamma   90.00
#
_symmetry.space_group_name_H-M   'P 1'
#
loop_
_entity.id
_entity.type
_entity.pdbx_description
1 polymer ?
#
loop_
_entity_poly.entity_id
_entity_poly.type
_entity_poly.pdbx_seq_one_letter_code
_entity_poly.pdbx_strand_id
1 'polypeptide(L)'
;MTDEADEGVGMAKSTSAKAQKAREAARSAGSNPYVRRLIEDQELRTNVREAFEAARHAYQRMSNGKGPVKALTEDKKVQRDLRTAAESLREASDQIRGKRKRRRWGRLLVIALLGAVLAIALSEDLRKMVLDRLFGAEEEFEYSSQTTPAPEPAATE
;
A
#
# COMPACT_ATOMS: atom_id res chain seq x y z
N MET A 1 13.25 -50.42 3.62
CA MET A 1 13.71 -50.18 2.24
C MET A 1 12.78 -49.12 1.67
N THR A 2 13.28 -47.87 1.59
CA THR A 2 12.81 -46.69 0.80
C THR A 2 11.36 -46.22 1.05
N ASP A 3 11.05 -45.09 1.71
CA ASP A 3 11.48 -43.67 1.53
C ASP A 3 10.93 -42.97 0.27
N GLU A 4 10.54 -41.69 0.46
CA GLU A 4 10.23 -40.64 -0.55
C GLU A 4 8.95 -40.76 -1.40
N ALA A 5 8.15 -39.73 -1.69
CA ALA A 5 8.21 -38.29 -1.45
C ALA A 5 6.82 -37.69 -1.79
N ASP A 6 6.28 -36.77 -0.97
CA ASP A 6 5.24 -35.83 -1.43
C ASP A 6 5.17 -34.57 -0.52
N GLU A 7 6.23 -33.76 -0.52
CA GLU A 7 6.28 -32.49 0.21
C GLU A 7 6.87 -31.41 -0.72
N GLY A 8 6.03 -30.71 -1.49
CA GLY A 8 6.52 -29.73 -2.47
C GLY A 8 5.56 -28.63 -2.95
N VAL A 9 4.33 -28.51 -2.42
CA VAL A 9 3.29 -27.64 -3.02
C VAL A 9 2.77 -26.52 -2.09
N GLY A 10 3.36 -26.32 -0.92
CA GLY A 10 2.90 -25.33 0.07
C GLY A 10 3.25 -23.86 -0.24
N MET A 11 4.47 -23.59 -0.73
CA MET A 11 5.04 -22.24 -0.72
C MET A 11 4.57 -21.31 -1.85
N ALA A 12 4.12 -21.87 -2.99
CA ALA A 12 3.63 -21.09 -4.14
C ALA A 12 2.20 -20.58 -3.95
N LYS A 13 1.45 -21.07 -2.95
CA LYS A 13 0.02 -20.77 -2.76
C LYS A 13 -0.26 -19.45 -2.05
N SER A 14 0.59 -18.98 -1.13
CA SER A 14 0.28 -17.77 -0.33
C SER A 14 0.61 -16.45 -1.06
N THR A 15 1.73 -16.40 -1.78
CA THR A 15 2.09 -15.30 -2.68
C THR A 15 1.16 -15.23 -3.87
N SER A 16 0.78 -16.39 -4.43
CA SER A 16 -0.23 -16.46 -5.48
C SER A 16 -1.63 -16.09 -4.99
N ALA A 17 -2.01 -16.37 -3.74
CA ALA A 17 -3.31 -15.96 -3.18
C ALA A 17 -3.42 -14.44 -2.98
N LYS A 18 -2.39 -13.77 -2.44
CA LYS A 18 -2.38 -12.29 -2.36
C LYS A 18 -2.35 -11.66 -3.76
N ALA A 19 -1.55 -12.20 -4.68
CA ALA A 19 -1.50 -11.73 -6.06
C ALA A 19 -2.82 -12.00 -6.82
N GLN A 20 -3.49 -13.12 -6.58
CA GLN A 20 -4.81 -13.43 -7.13
C GLN A 20 -5.87 -12.51 -6.56
N LYS A 21 -5.90 -12.29 -5.25
CA LYS A 21 -6.83 -11.36 -4.62
C LYS A 21 -6.64 -9.92 -5.12
N ALA A 22 -5.39 -9.50 -5.33
CA ALA A 22 -5.07 -8.21 -5.94
C ALA A 22 -5.50 -8.16 -7.43
N ARG A 23 -5.31 -9.24 -8.19
CA ARG A 23 -5.74 -9.34 -9.59
C ARG A 23 -7.26 -9.40 -9.74
N GLU A 24 -7.97 -10.08 -8.86
CA GLU A 24 -9.44 -10.11 -8.81
C GLU A 24 -10.01 -8.76 -8.36
N ALA A 25 -9.39 -8.12 -7.38
CA ALA A 25 -9.71 -6.74 -7.02
C ALA A 25 -9.49 -5.79 -8.20
N ALA A 26 -8.40 -5.94 -8.96
CA ALA A 26 -8.14 -5.13 -10.15
C ALA A 26 -9.13 -5.41 -11.30
N ARG A 27 -9.51 -6.67 -11.52
CA ARG A 27 -10.51 -7.06 -12.54
C ARG A 27 -11.92 -6.57 -12.18
N SER A 28 -12.33 -6.76 -10.91
CA SER A 28 -13.62 -6.26 -10.43
C SER A 28 -13.66 -4.73 -10.42
N ALA A 29 -12.56 -4.07 -10.04
CA ALA A 29 -12.40 -2.64 -10.17
C ALA A 29 -12.51 -2.17 -11.63
N GLY A 30 -11.94 -2.88 -12.62
CA GLY A 30 -12.03 -2.52 -14.04
C GLY A 30 -13.46 -2.47 -14.61
N SER A 31 -14.41 -3.19 -14.01
CA SER A 31 -15.83 -3.13 -14.35
C SER A 31 -16.55 -1.91 -13.75
N ASN A 32 -15.94 -1.25 -12.77
CA ASN A 32 -16.51 -0.10 -12.08
C ASN A 32 -16.32 1.18 -12.93
N PRO A 33 -17.40 1.92 -13.26
CA PRO A 33 -17.32 3.13 -14.07
C PRO A 33 -16.38 4.21 -13.51
N TYR A 34 -16.12 4.22 -12.19
CA TYR A 34 -15.17 5.14 -11.57
C TYR A 34 -13.70 4.81 -11.88
N VAL A 35 -13.36 3.51 -11.90
CA VAL A 35 -12.01 3.04 -12.21
C VAL A 35 -11.75 3.15 -13.71
N ARG A 36 -12.79 2.92 -14.51
CA ARG A 36 -12.73 3.12 -15.95
C ARG A 36 -12.46 4.57 -16.31
N ARG A 37 -13.13 5.54 -15.65
CA ARG A 37 -12.78 6.97 -15.77
C ARG A 37 -11.36 7.29 -15.30
N LEU A 38 -10.92 6.73 -14.18
CA LEU A 38 -9.53 6.88 -13.70
C LEU A 38 -8.50 6.36 -14.72
N ILE A 39 -8.85 5.33 -15.49
CA ILE A 39 -8.02 4.76 -16.54
C ILE A 39 -8.25 5.45 -17.89
N GLU A 40 -9.35 6.12 -18.17
CA GLU A 40 -9.57 6.70 -19.50
C GLU A 40 -9.25 8.21 -19.52
N ASP A 41 -9.31 8.87 -18.37
CA ASP A 41 -9.13 10.32 -18.25
C ASP A 41 -7.64 10.69 -18.02
N GLN A 42 -7.04 11.33 -19.02
CA GLN A 42 -5.65 11.77 -19.00
C GLN A 42 -5.37 12.85 -17.96
N GLU A 43 -6.29 13.78 -17.73
CA GLU A 43 -6.13 14.82 -16.71
C GLU A 43 -6.17 14.20 -15.32
N LEU A 44 -7.14 13.31 -15.09
CA LEU A 44 -7.27 12.60 -13.83
C LEU A 44 -6.00 11.79 -13.50
N ARG A 45 -5.45 11.06 -14.47
CA ARG A 45 -4.19 10.32 -14.30
C ARG A 45 -3.02 11.24 -13.98
N THR A 46 -2.92 12.35 -14.70
CA THR A 46 -1.83 13.33 -14.52
C THR A 46 -1.89 13.94 -13.12
N ASN A 47 -3.08 14.36 -12.68
CA ASN A 47 -3.29 14.92 -11.35
C ASN A 47 -2.99 13.92 -10.23
N VAL A 48 -3.38 12.65 -10.39
CA VAL A 48 -3.04 11.60 -9.42
C VAL A 48 -1.54 11.34 -9.36
N ARG A 49 -0.88 11.29 -10.53
CA ARG A 49 0.56 11.10 -10.61
C ARG A 49 1.32 12.26 -9.97
N GLU A 50 0.97 13.49 -10.30
CA GLU A 50 1.58 14.70 -9.74
C GLU A 50 1.37 14.75 -8.22
N ALA A 51 0.17 14.43 -7.75
CA ALA A 51 -0.11 14.37 -6.32
C ALA A 51 0.78 13.36 -5.61
N PHE A 52 0.97 12.18 -6.20
CA PHE A 52 1.82 11.14 -5.64
C PHE A 52 3.30 11.53 -5.66
N GLU A 53 3.80 12.08 -6.76
CA GLU A 53 5.19 12.54 -6.88
C GLU A 53 5.48 13.64 -5.85
N ALA A 54 4.62 14.65 -5.74
CA ALA A 54 4.78 15.73 -4.78
C ALA A 54 4.70 15.22 -3.32
N ALA A 55 3.74 14.34 -3.00
CA ALA A 55 3.66 13.71 -1.69
C ALA A 55 4.92 12.89 -1.35
N ARG A 56 5.47 12.15 -2.32
CA ARG A 56 6.70 11.38 -2.17
C ARG A 56 7.89 12.29 -1.89
N HIS A 57 8.04 13.38 -2.64
CA HIS A 57 9.12 14.35 -2.42
C HIS A 57 9.03 14.99 -1.04
N ALA A 58 7.82 15.39 -0.62
CA ALA A 58 7.57 15.91 0.73
C ALA A 58 7.95 14.88 1.80
N TYR A 59 7.53 13.62 1.64
CA TYR A 59 7.84 12.54 2.58
C TYR A 59 9.34 12.24 2.66
N GLN A 60 10.03 12.12 1.52
CA GLN A 60 11.48 11.90 1.50
C GLN A 60 12.24 13.01 2.21
N ARG A 61 11.81 14.26 2.02
CA ARG A 61 12.42 15.42 2.68
C ARG A 61 12.13 15.44 4.17
N MET A 62 10.94 14.99 4.56
CA MET A 62 10.54 14.81 5.95
C MET A 62 11.30 13.67 6.64
N SER A 63 11.61 12.59 5.93
CA SER A 63 12.36 11.43 6.44
C SER A 63 13.86 11.65 6.49
N ASN A 64 14.42 12.53 5.64
CA ASN A 64 15.87 12.72 5.50
C ASN A 64 16.44 13.86 6.41
N GLY A 65 15.75 14.30 7.47
CA GLY A 65 16.12 15.51 8.23
C GLY A 65 15.66 15.59 9.70
N LYS A 66 15.55 16.82 10.23
CA LYS A 66 15.34 17.24 11.64
C LYS A 66 14.01 16.81 12.31
N GLY A 67 13.39 15.74 11.81
CA GLY A 67 12.12 15.21 12.27
C GLY A 67 10.91 15.77 11.51
N PRO A 68 9.80 15.01 11.47
CA PRO A 68 8.67 15.30 10.59
C PRO A 68 7.97 16.62 10.90
N VAL A 69 7.88 16.97 12.18
CA VAL A 69 7.24 18.20 12.64
C VAL A 69 8.01 19.43 12.14
N LYS A 70 9.34 19.46 12.27
CA LYS A 70 10.15 20.59 11.79
C LYS A 70 10.14 20.72 10.29
N ALA A 71 10.16 19.60 9.55
CA ALA A 71 10.05 19.63 8.10
C ALA A 71 8.69 20.20 7.66
N LEU A 72 7.60 19.88 8.34
CA LEU A 72 6.29 20.47 8.08
C LEU A 72 6.23 21.98 8.38
N THR A 73 6.80 22.41 9.50
CA THR A 73 6.67 23.80 9.96
C THR A 73 7.70 24.75 9.34
N GLU A 74 8.92 24.29 9.06
CA GLU A 74 10.05 25.13 8.67
C GLU A 74 10.45 24.96 7.19
N ASP A 75 10.15 23.83 6.55
CA ASP A 75 10.58 23.58 5.17
C ASP A 75 9.52 24.05 4.16
N LYS A 76 9.76 25.23 3.56
CA LYS A 76 8.92 25.80 2.50
C LYS A 76 8.75 24.88 1.29
N LYS A 77 9.71 23.99 1.00
CA LYS A 77 9.60 23.03 -0.10
C LYS A 77 8.62 21.92 0.26
N VAL A 78 8.70 21.38 1.48
CA VAL A 78 7.70 20.42 1.99
C VAL A 78 6.30 21.01 1.94
N GLN A 79 6.12 22.24 2.43
CA GLN A 79 4.82 22.90 2.43
C GLN A 79 4.27 23.08 1.01
N ARG A 80 5.13 23.45 0.05
CA ARG A 80 4.75 23.59 -1.36
C ARG A 80 4.39 22.25 -1.98
N ASP A 81 5.19 21.22 -1.77
CA ASP A 81 4.95 19.88 -2.32
C ASP A 81 3.65 19.28 -1.74
N LEU A 82 3.38 19.49 -0.45
CA LEU A 82 2.11 19.09 0.17
C LEU A 82 0.92 19.87 -0.37
N ARG A 83 1.10 21.16 -0.64
CA ARG A 83 0.05 21.99 -1.24
C ARG A 83 -0.27 21.52 -2.66
N THR A 84 0.75 21.33 -3.49
CA THR A 84 0.59 20.77 -4.84
C THR A 84 -0.09 19.41 -4.78
N ALA A 85 0.36 18.53 -3.88
CA ALA A 85 -0.27 17.23 -3.72
C ALA A 85 -1.76 17.33 -3.34
N ALA A 86 -2.10 18.23 -2.41
CA ALA A 86 -3.48 18.45 -2.00
C ALA A 86 -4.35 19.05 -3.12
N GLU A 87 -3.78 19.97 -3.92
CA GLU A 87 -4.46 20.61 -5.05
C GLU A 87 -4.72 19.60 -6.18
N SER A 88 -3.70 18.88 -6.66
CA SER A 88 -3.85 17.87 -7.72
C SER A 88 -4.75 16.70 -7.26
N LEU A 89 -4.67 16.28 -5.99
CA LEU A 89 -5.58 15.25 -5.46
C LEU A 89 -7.04 15.74 -5.39
N ARG A 90 -7.25 17.03 -5.06
CA ARG A 90 -8.58 17.62 -5.04
C ARG A 90 -9.17 17.72 -6.44
N GLU A 91 -8.39 18.14 -7.42
CA GLU A 91 -8.78 18.19 -8.82
C GLU A 91 -9.16 16.79 -9.33
N ALA A 92 -8.30 15.79 -9.06
CA ALA A 92 -8.59 14.39 -9.34
C ALA A 92 -9.89 13.90 -8.67
N SER A 93 -10.10 14.28 -7.41
CA SER A 93 -11.32 13.91 -6.68
C SER A 93 -12.57 14.57 -7.27
N ASP A 94 -12.48 15.82 -7.70
CA ASP A 94 -13.58 16.56 -8.32
C ASP A 94 -13.93 15.96 -9.70
N GLN A 95 -12.93 15.55 -10.49
CA GLN A 95 -13.09 14.80 -11.76
C GLN A 95 -13.80 13.45 -11.54
N ILE A 96 -13.38 12.66 -10.53
CA ILE A 96 -13.99 11.36 -10.20
C ILE A 96 -15.44 11.53 -9.71
N ARG A 97 -15.69 12.53 -8.86
CA ARG A 97 -17.00 12.75 -8.23
C ARG A 97 -18.03 13.29 -9.23
N GLY A 98 -17.57 13.96 -10.28
CA GLY A 98 -18.42 14.62 -11.29
C GLY A 98 -19.29 15.73 -10.69
N LYS A 99 -19.99 16.48 -11.56
CA LYS A 99 -20.87 17.63 -11.19
C LYS A 99 -22.15 17.24 -10.41
N ARG A 100 -22.15 16.16 -9.60
CA ARG A 100 -23.34 15.79 -8.81
C ARG A 100 -23.39 16.57 -7.50
N LYS A 101 -24.54 17.24 -7.33
CA LYS A 101 -24.96 18.09 -6.20
C LYS A 101 -24.36 17.60 -4.87
N ARG A 102 -23.50 18.43 -4.26
CA ARG A 102 -22.80 18.19 -2.98
C ARG A 102 -23.74 17.60 -1.92
N ARG A 103 -23.68 16.30 -1.69
CA ARG A 103 -24.25 15.70 -0.48
C ARG A 103 -23.21 15.89 0.64
N ARG A 104 -23.58 16.58 1.72
CA ARG A 104 -22.68 16.91 2.86
C ARG A 104 -21.92 15.69 3.41
N TRP A 105 -22.50 14.51 3.26
CA TRP A 105 -21.95 13.20 3.60
C TRP A 105 -20.65 12.85 2.86
N GLY A 106 -20.46 13.33 1.63
CA GLY A 106 -19.23 13.08 0.88
C GLY A 106 -18.00 13.72 1.51
N ARG A 107 -18.16 14.90 2.14
CA ARG A 107 -17.09 15.57 2.89
C ARG A 107 -16.81 14.85 4.20
N LEU A 108 -17.84 14.38 4.90
CA LEU A 108 -17.69 13.59 6.12
C LEU A 108 -16.93 12.29 5.86
N LEU A 109 -17.22 11.58 4.76
CA LEU A 109 -16.47 10.37 4.39
C LEU A 109 -14.99 10.65 4.13
N VAL A 110 -14.66 11.75 3.42
CA VAL A 110 -13.25 12.13 3.19
C VAL A 110 -12.55 12.47 4.49
N ILE A 111 -13.21 13.23 5.38
CA ILE A 111 -12.65 13.58 6.70
C ILE A 111 -12.47 12.31 7.55
N ALA A 112 -13.44 11.41 7.56
CA ALA A 112 -13.37 10.15 8.30
C ALA A 112 -12.24 9.27 7.78
N LEU A 113 -12.07 9.17 6.46
CA LEU A 113 -10.96 8.43 5.85
C LEU A 113 -9.61 9.04 6.23
N LEU A 114 -9.46 10.37 6.12
CA LEU A 114 -8.23 11.07 6.52
C LEU A 114 -7.93 10.86 8.00
N GLY A 115 -8.95 11.00 8.85
CA GLY A 115 -8.83 10.79 10.29
C GLY A 115 -8.43 9.36 10.64
N ALA A 116 -9.00 8.36 9.95
CA ALA A 116 -8.63 6.96 10.12
C ALA A 116 -7.18 6.70 9.71
N VAL A 117 -6.72 7.25 8.58
CA VAL A 117 -5.32 7.13 8.13
C VAL A 117 -4.36 7.77 9.14
N LEU A 118 -4.66 8.99 9.60
CA LEU A 118 -3.85 9.66 10.61
C LEU A 118 -3.83 8.90 11.94
N ALA A 119 -4.99 8.41 12.38
CA ALA A 119 -5.09 7.60 13.58
C ALA A 119 -4.15 6.39 13.48
N ILE A 120 -4.25 5.59 12.41
CA ILE A 120 -3.39 4.41 12.20
C ILE A 120 -1.91 4.79 12.11
N ALA A 121 -1.56 5.89 11.43
CA ALA A 121 -0.17 6.32 11.31
C ALA A 121 0.45 6.78 12.65
N LEU A 122 -0.35 7.38 13.52
CA LEU A 122 0.09 7.92 14.81
C LEU A 122 -0.04 6.92 15.97
N SER A 123 -0.70 5.78 15.78
CA SER A 123 -0.94 4.80 16.85
C SER A 123 -0.38 3.43 16.50
N GLU A 124 0.64 3.02 17.26
CA GLU A 124 1.29 1.73 17.10
C GLU A 124 0.33 0.57 17.40
N ASP A 125 -0.55 0.72 18.39
CA ASP A 125 -1.49 -0.34 18.79
C ASP A 125 -2.61 -0.55 17.76
N LEU A 126 -3.17 0.52 17.19
CA LEU A 126 -4.14 0.38 16.08
C LEU A 126 -3.46 -0.13 14.82
N ARG A 127 -2.22 0.30 14.54
CA ARG A 127 -1.45 -0.25 13.42
C ARG A 127 -1.25 -1.75 13.60
N LYS A 128 -0.80 -2.22 14.77
CA LYS A 128 -0.63 -3.65 15.08
C LYS A 128 -1.95 -4.39 14.95
N MET A 129 -3.01 -3.93 15.61
CA MET A 129 -4.33 -4.58 15.53
C MET A 129 -4.87 -4.64 14.09
N VAL A 130 -4.69 -3.58 13.29
CA VAL A 130 -5.08 -3.56 11.88
C VAL A 130 -4.22 -4.54 11.08
N LEU A 131 -2.92 -4.59 11.32
CA LEU A 131 -2.00 -5.55 10.69
C LEU A 131 -2.34 -7.00 11.08
N ASP A 132 -2.57 -7.28 12.36
CA ASP A 132 -2.96 -8.59 12.88
C ASP A 132 -4.30 -9.04 12.28
N ARG A 133 -5.24 -8.10 12.11
CA ARG A 133 -6.53 -8.37 11.46
C ARG A 133 -6.41 -8.56 9.95
N LEU A 134 -5.48 -7.87 9.28
CA LEU A 134 -5.28 -7.95 7.82
C LEU A 134 -4.42 -9.12 7.39
N PHE A 135 -3.39 -9.43 8.16
CA PHE A 135 -2.40 -10.44 7.85
C PHE A 135 -2.62 -11.74 8.61
N GLY A 136 -3.55 -11.73 9.58
CA GLY A 136 -3.80 -12.84 10.48
C GLY A 136 -2.75 -12.81 11.59
N ALA A 137 -3.22 -12.91 12.84
CA ALA A 137 -2.36 -13.26 13.96
C ALA A 137 -1.82 -14.67 13.70
N GLU A 138 -0.68 -14.71 13.02
CA GLU A 138 0.27 -15.82 12.91
C GLU A 138 -0.37 -17.21 12.75
N GLU A 139 -0.58 -17.66 11.50
CA GLU A 139 -0.22 -19.04 11.20
C GLU A 139 1.30 -19.08 11.31
N GLU A 140 1.81 -19.59 12.44
CA GLU A 140 3.23 -19.77 12.70
C GLU A 140 3.87 -20.46 11.49
N PHE A 141 4.64 -19.72 10.70
CA PHE A 141 5.54 -20.34 9.75
C PHE A 141 6.63 -21.00 10.59
N GLU A 142 6.45 -22.28 10.90
CA GLU A 142 7.53 -23.11 11.41
C GLU A 142 8.68 -23.03 10.40
N TYR A 143 9.72 -22.27 10.75
CA TYR A 143 10.96 -22.25 10.00
C TYR A 143 11.71 -23.55 10.33
N SER A 144 11.26 -24.65 9.74
CA SER A 144 12.04 -25.88 9.72
C SER A 144 13.31 -25.59 8.94
N SER A 145 14.37 -25.28 9.70
CA SER A 145 15.71 -25.11 9.17
C SER A 145 16.21 -26.50 8.81
N GLN A 146 15.87 -26.96 7.60
CA GLN A 146 16.45 -28.17 7.05
C GLN A 146 17.88 -27.83 6.61
N THR A 147 18.82 -27.88 7.56
CA THR A 147 20.24 -27.90 7.22
C THR A 147 20.50 -29.21 6.50
N THR A 148 20.72 -29.13 5.19
CA THR A 148 21.18 -30.27 4.40
C THR A 148 22.55 -30.67 4.94
N PRO A 149 22.80 -31.92 5.37
CA PRO A 149 24.14 -32.32 5.75
C PRO A 149 25.04 -32.19 4.52
N ALA A 150 26.17 -31.50 4.69
CA ALA A 150 27.16 -31.33 3.64
C ALA A 150 27.63 -32.71 3.13
N PRO A 151 27.73 -32.94 1.81
CA PRO A 151 28.26 -34.19 1.31
C PRO A 151 29.74 -34.29 1.68
N GLU A 152 30.10 -35.40 2.34
CA GLU A 152 31.49 -35.76 2.62
C GLU A 152 32.29 -35.88 1.31
N PRO A 153 33.55 -35.40 1.26
CA PRO A 153 34.37 -35.49 0.06
C PRO A 153 34.77 -36.96 -0.17
N ALA A 154 34.38 -37.49 -1.33
CA ALA A 154 34.86 -38.79 -1.81
C ALA A 154 36.38 -38.77 -1.92
N ALA A 155 37.04 -39.57 -1.08
CA ALA A 155 38.47 -39.84 -1.17
C ALA A 155 38.75 -40.72 -2.39
N THR A 156 39.64 -40.24 -3.24
CA THR A 156 40.25 -40.94 -4.36
C THR A 156 41.16 -42.07 -3.86
N GLU A 157 40.95 -43.29 -4.37
CA GLU A 157 42.01 -44.26 -4.68
C GLU A 157 41.57 -45.17 -5.83
#